data_AF-A0A1T4M5J5-F1
#
_entry.id   AF-A0A1T4M5J5-F1
#
_cell.length_a   1.000
_cell.length_b   1.000
_cell.length_c   1.000
_cell.angle_alpha   90.00
_cell.angle_beta   90.00
_cell.angle_gamma   90.00
#
_symmetry.space_group_name_H-M   'P 1'
#
loop_
_entity.id
_entity.type
_entity.pdbx_description
1 polymer ?
#
loop_
_entity_poly.entity_id
_entity_poly.type
_entity_poly.pdbx_seq_one_letter_code
_entity_poly.pdbx_strand_id
1 'polypeptide(L)' 'MKILTELIPKDENEEIIFKVHEVTDEILELIARVEQSSKQELVAFLGKQAHLVNIYDIFYIESVDKRTFLYGDL' A
#
# COMPACT_ATOMS: atom_id res chain seq x y z
N MET A 1 23.80 5.99 -6.56
CA MET A 1 22.77 5.30 -5.73
C MET A 1 23.38 4.02 -5.18
N LYS A 2 23.39 3.85 -3.85
CA LYS A 2 23.82 2.62 -3.17
C LYS A 2 22.60 2.08 -2.43
N ILE A 3 22.24 0.83 -2.68
CA ILE A 3 21.13 0.17 -2.00
C ILE A 3 21.74 -0.78 -0.97
N LEU A 4 21.27 -0.69 0.27
CA LEU A 4 21.66 -1.56 1.38
C LEU A 4 20.39 -2.23 1.88
N THR A 5 20.41 -3.56 2.00
CA THR A 5 19.30 -4.36 2.50
C THR A 5 19.83 -5.28 3.58
N GLU A 6 19.22 -5.22 4.74
CA GLU A 6 19.55 -6.04 5.90
C GLU A 6 18.28 -6.79 6.32
N LEU A 7 18.43 -8.06 6.67
CA LEU A 7 17.32 -8.85 7.19
C LEU A 7 17.31 -8.71 8.71
N ILE A 8 16.22 -8.18 9.25
CA ILE A 8 16.03 -7.99 10.69
C ILE A 8 15.15 -9.12 11.29
N PRO A 9 15.28 -9.40 12.60
CA PRO A 9 14.36 -10.27 13.32
C PRO A 9 12.89 -9.82 13.21
N LYS A 10 11.95 -10.77 13.24
CA LYS A 10 10.51 -10.48 13.08
C LYS A 10 9.88 -9.72 14.26
N ASP A 11 10.56 -9.71 15.40
CA ASP A 11 10.17 -8.98 16.61
C ASP A 11 10.65 -7.52 16.60
N GLU A 12 11.42 -7.12 15.59
CA GLU A 12 11.77 -5.73 15.32
C GLU A 12 10.81 -5.13 14.28
N ASN A 13 10.53 -3.83 14.38
CA ASN A 13 9.71 -3.14 13.39
C ASN A 13 10.55 -2.86 12.14
N GLU A 14 10.00 -3.15 10.96
CA GLU A 14 10.62 -2.78 9.69
C GLU A 14 10.79 -1.26 9.58
N GLU A 15 11.94 -0.83 9.08
CA GLU A 15 12.24 0.58 8.85
C GLU A 15 12.91 0.81 7.50
N ILE A 16 12.73 2.00 6.95
CA ILE A 16 13.37 2.44 5.70
C ILE A 16 14.10 3.75 5.98
N ILE A 17 15.43 3.76 5.81
CA ILE A 17 16.28 4.91 6.10
C ILE A 17 16.75 5.57 4.80
N PHE A 18 16.32 6.81 4.57
CA PHE A 18 16.79 7.64 3.46
C PHE A 18 18.01 8.45 3.88
N LYS A 19 19.21 8.09 3.37
CA LYS A 19 20.45 8.84 3.58
C LYS A 19 20.76 9.70 2.35
N VAL A 20 20.37 10.97 2.39
CA VAL A 20 20.47 11.93 1.27
C VAL A 20 21.22 13.19 1.69
N HIS A 21 21.78 13.94 0.73
CA HIS A 21 22.45 15.21 1.00
C HIS A 21 21.46 16.36 1.20
N GLU A 22 20.29 16.30 0.55
CA GLU A 22 19.20 17.27 0.64
C GLU A 22 17.87 16.56 0.37
N VAL A 23 16.77 17.06 0.94
CA VAL A 23 15.41 16.59 0.64
C VAL A 23 14.86 17.40 -0.52
N THR A 24 15.03 16.87 -1.74
CA THR A 24 14.52 17.46 -2.97
C THR A 24 13.12 16.93 -3.30
N ASP A 25 12.42 17.56 -4.26
CA ASP A 25 11.11 17.09 -4.74
C ASP A 25 11.17 15.63 -5.25
N GLU A 26 12.27 15.24 -5.90
CA GLU A 26 12.49 13.86 -6.36
C GLU A 26 12.57 12.86 -5.18
N ILE A 27 13.21 13.26 -4.07
CA ILE A 27 13.29 12.43 -2.87
C ILE A 27 11.92 12.35 -2.18
N LEU A 28 11.16 13.44 -2.14
CA LEU A 28 9.79 13.46 -1.62
C LEU A 28 8.86 12.54 -2.41
N GLU A 29 8.95 12.54 -3.74
CA GLU A 29 8.19 11.59 -4.58
C GLU A 29 8.55 10.14 -4.27
N LEU A 30 9.85 9.85 -4.06
CA LEU A 30 10.29 8.49 -3.71
C LEU A 30 9.73 8.06 -2.35
N ILE A 31 9.79 8.93 -1.33
CA ILE A 31 9.22 8.67 -0.01
C ILE A 31 7.72 8.38 -0.13
N ALA A 32 6.98 9.22 -0.86
CA ALA A 32 5.55 9.04 -1.05
C ALA A 32 5.20 7.71 -1.74
N ARG A 33 5.99 7.27 -2.72
CA ARG A 33 5.80 5.96 -3.37
C ARG A 33 6.02 4.82 -2.40
N VAL A 34 7.03 4.90 -1.54
CA VAL A 34 7.32 3.87 -0.52
C VAL A 34 6.17 3.79 0.49
N GLU A 35 5.67 4.93 0.98
CA GLU A 35 4.51 4.99 1.89
C GLU A 35 3.21 4.47 1.24
N GLN A 36 3.02 4.69 -0.06
CA GLN A 36 1.88 4.16 -0.79
C GLN A 36 2.01 2.66 -1.09
N SER A 37 3.22 2.15 -1.30
CA SER A 37 3.49 0.73 -1.56
C SER A 37 3.12 -0.16 -0.38
N SER A 38 3.21 0.37 0.85
CA SER A 38 2.71 -0.32 2.06
C SER A 38 1.19 -0.37 2.16
N LYS A 39 0.47 0.45 1.38
CA LYS A 39 -0.99 0.46 1.34
C LYS A 39 -1.46 -0.35 0.14
N GLN A 40 -1.58 -1.65 0.34
CA GLN A 40 -2.26 -2.50 -0.63
C GLN A 40 -3.77 -2.33 -0.46
N GLU A 41 -4.27 -1.16 -0.82
CA GLU A 41 -5.66 -0.75 -0.62
C GLU A 41 -6.35 -0.47 -1.97
N LEU A 42 -7.63 -0.80 -2.05
CA LEU A 42 -8.52 -0.49 -3.17
C LEU A 42 -9.61 0.46 -2.68
N VAL A 43 -10.12 1.31 -3.57
CA VAL A 43 -11.33 2.08 -3.29
C VAL A 43 -12.54 1.26 -3.72
N ALA A 44 -13.37 0.87 -2.76
CA ALA A 44 -14.63 0.18 -2.98
C ALA A 44 -15.82 1.08 -2.61
N PHE A 45 -17.00 0.78 -3.15
CA PHE A 45 -18.22 1.55 -2.89
C PHE A 45 -19.28 0.69 -2.20
N LEU A 46 -19.72 1.12 -1.01
CA LEU A 46 -20.91 0.59 -0.35
C LEU A 46 -22.05 1.61 -0.50
N GLY A 47 -22.95 1.32 -1.45
CA GLY A 47 -23.99 2.26 -1.85
C GLY A 47 -23.40 3.51 -2.51
N LYS A 48 -23.42 4.66 -1.80
CA LYS A 48 -22.86 5.94 -2.28
C LYS A 48 -21.58 6.34 -1.55
N GLN A 49 -21.11 5.55 -0.59
CA GLN A 49 -19.92 5.85 0.21
C GLN A 49 -18.72 5.11 -0.34
N ALA A 50 -17.58 5.80 -0.41
CA ALA A 50 -16.29 5.22 -0.78
C ALA A 50 -15.56 4.75 0.48
N HIS A 51 -14.99 3.55 0.43
CA HIS A 51 -14.22 2.92 1.49
C HIS A 51 -12.86 2.51 0.95
N LEU A 52 -11.81 2.67 1.76
CA LEU A 52 -10.51 2.05 1.51
C LEU A 52 -10.55 0.63 2.07
N VAL A 53 -10.23 -0.33 1.21
CA VAL A 53 -10.28 -1.76 1.51
C VAL A 53 -8.90 -2.34 1.30
N ASN A 54 -8.31 -2.94 2.33
CA ASN A 54 -7.05 -3.65 2.18
C ASN A 54 -7.27 -4.91 1.33
N ILE A 55 -6.44 -5.14 0.32
CA ILE A 55 -6.60 -6.31 -0.57
C ILE A 55 -6.45 -7.63 0.17
N TYR A 56 -5.73 -7.66 1.28
CA TYR A 56 -5.53 -8.86 2.07
C TYR A 56 -6.79 -9.28 2.84
N ASP A 57 -7.73 -8.36 3.02
CA ASP A 57 -9.03 -8.64 3.64
C ASP A 57 -10.05 -9.18 2.63
N ILE A 58 -9.72 -9.19 1.33
CA ILE A 58 -10.58 -9.68 0.25
C ILE A 58 -10.35 -11.17 0.00
N PHE A 59 -11.39 -11.98 0.19
CA PHE A 59 -11.35 -13.43 -0.01
C PHE A 59 -11.80 -13.85 -1.41
N TYR A 60 -12.67 -13.06 -2.06
CA TYR A 60 -13.20 -13.37 -3.38
C TYR A 60 -13.58 -12.11 -4.15
N ILE A 61 -13.35 -12.15 -5.48
CA ILE A 61 -13.71 -11.09 -6.42
C ILE A 61 -14.53 -11.72 -7.54
N GLU A 62 -15.71 -11.19 -7.81
CA GLU A 62 -16.50 -11.55 -8.99
C GLU A 62 -16.85 -10.32 -9.82
N SER A 63 -17.14 -10.56 -11.10
CA SER A 63 -17.66 -9.52 -11.99
C SER A 63 -18.87 -10.05 -12.75
N VAL A 64 -19.99 -9.35 -12.61
CA VAL A 64 -21.28 -9.67 -13.21
C VAL A 64 -21.86 -8.38 -13.78
N ASP A 65 -22.36 -8.42 -15.03
CA ASP A 65 -23.00 -7.28 -15.69
C ASP A 65 -22.22 -5.96 -15.58
N LYS A 66 -20.91 -6.01 -15.86
CA LYS A 66 -19.99 -4.85 -15.82
C LYS A 66 -19.85 -4.21 -14.44
N ARG A 67 -20.24 -4.91 -13.37
CA ARG A 67 -20.01 -4.52 -11.97
C ARG A 67 -19.07 -5.53 -11.34
N THR A 68 -18.18 -5.05 -10.48
CA THR A 68 -17.24 -5.89 -9.71
C THR A 68 -17.63 -5.83 -8.24
N PHE A 69 -17.66 -7.00 -7.61
CA PHE A 69 -18.03 -7.17 -6.21
C PHE A 69 -16.85 -7.81 -5.47
N LEU A 70 -16.61 -7.32 -4.25
CA LEU A 70 -15.55 -7.78 -3.36
C LEU A 70 -16.21 -8.42 -2.14
N TYR A 71 -15.71 -9.58 -1.73
CA TYR A 71 -16.20 -10.32 -0.56
C TYR A 71 -15.02 -10.60 0.36
N GLY A 72 -15.19 -10.33 1.65
CA GLY A 72 -14.12 -10.43 2.63
C GLY A 72 -14.55 -9.90 3.98
N ASP A 73 -13.58 -9.64 4.86
CA ASP A 73 -13.78 -8.93 6.13
C ASP A 73 -13.63 -7.42 5.89
N LEU A 74 -14.61 -6.84 5.16
CA LEU A 74 -14.55 -5.49 4.55
C LEU A 74 -15.36 -4.42 5.31
#